data_AF-A0A6S6TF44-F1
#
_entry.id   AF-A0A6S6TF44-F1
#
_cell.length_a   1.000
_cell.length_b   1.000
_cell.length_c   1.000
_cell.angle_alpha   90.00
_cell.angle_beta   90.00
_cell.angle_gamma   90.00
#
_symmetry.space_group_name_H-M   'P 1'
#
loop_
_entity.id
_entity.type
_entity.pdbx_description
1 polymer ?
#
loop_
_entity_poly.entity_id
_entity_poly.type
_entity_poly.pdbx_seq_one_letter_code
_entity_poly.pdbx_strand_id
1 'polypeptide(L)'
;MTHAFTMLSFRILLAICITALLGIVYPATLVGVAMVSFVGMVYVLWQQKQKDFKPQSNSYKVLEKIKKKQVKKAHTQHKYIGDQINYIAHEWGYTKEQAKIIEKFIDGRKYGDIYNKLTASLLPQMITLIDKCNDKNQKGCKREVSKRLRELTDLMKVELKKQNSQTIESYETNLEVYDQIMKN
;
A
#
# COMPACT_ATOMS: atom_id res chain seq x y z
N MET A 1 -38.34 7.83 -20.47
CA MET A 1 -37.68 8.19 -19.19
C MET A 1 -37.71 9.69 -18.88
N THR A 2 -37.84 10.58 -19.86
CA THR A 2 -37.89 12.05 -19.69
C THR A 2 -39.13 12.57 -18.96
N HIS A 3 -40.33 12.00 -19.18
CA HIS A 3 -41.56 12.44 -18.51
C HIS A 3 -41.65 12.10 -17.01
N ALA A 4 -40.97 11.04 -16.56
CA ALA A 4 -40.96 10.67 -15.14
C ALA A 4 -40.09 11.64 -14.32
N PHE A 5 -39.03 12.16 -14.93
CA PHE A 5 -38.12 13.11 -14.29
C PHE A 5 -38.75 14.50 -14.15
N THR A 6 -39.51 14.96 -15.15
CA THR A 6 -40.21 16.26 -15.11
C THR A 6 -41.38 16.29 -14.13
N MET A 7 -42.09 15.17 -13.94
CA MET A 7 -43.12 15.07 -12.89
C MET A 7 -42.54 15.02 -11.48
N LEU A 8 -41.35 14.42 -11.30
CA LEU A 8 -40.69 14.37 -9.99
C LEU A 8 -40.17 15.76 -9.58
N SER A 9 -39.55 16.50 -10.51
CA SER A 9 -39.04 17.84 -10.23
C SER A 9 -40.15 18.84 -9.93
N PHE A 10 -41.29 18.79 -10.65
CA PHE A 10 -42.44 19.65 -10.37
C PHE A 10 -43.03 19.40 -8.96
N ARG A 11 -43.16 18.14 -8.54
CA ARG A 11 -43.67 17.79 -7.19
C ARG A 11 -42.73 18.26 -6.07
N ILE A 12 -41.43 18.17 -6.28
CA ILE A 12 -40.43 18.66 -5.31
C ILE A 12 -40.50 20.18 -5.19
N LEU A 13 -40.59 20.89 -6.31
CA LEU A 13 -40.67 22.36 -6.34
C LEU A 13 -41.96 22.86 -5.67
N LEU A 14 -43.08 22.18 -5.91
CA LEU A 14 -44.37 22.50 -5.31
C LEU A 14 -44.37 22.23 -3.79
N ALA A 15 -43.74 21.15 -3.34
CA ALA A 15 -43.56 20.87 -1.91
C ALA A 15 -42.67 21.91 -1.20
N ILE A 16 -41.62 22.41 -1.86
CA ILE A 16 -40.76 23.48 -1.35
C ILE A 16 -41.54 24.79 -1.23
N CYS A 17 -42.35 25.16 -2.23
CA CYS A 17 -43.17 26.37 -2.17
C CYS A 17 -44.23 26.31 -1.05
N ILE A 18 -44.89 25.18 -0.86
CA ILE A 18 -45.90 25.01 0.21
C ILE A 18 -45.24 25.07 1.60
N THR A 19 -44.10 24.41 1.79
CA THR A 19 -43.38 24.45 3.06
C THR A 19 -42.81 25.83 3.38
N ALA A 20 -42.36 26.57 2.38
CA ALA A 20 -41.93 27.96 2.54
C ALA A 20 -43.10 28.89 2.94
N LEU A 21 -44.28 28.75 2.33
CA LEU A 21 -45.46 29.54 2.67
C LEU A 21 -46.00 29.21 4.09
N LEU A 22 -46.02 27.93 4.46
CA LEU A 22 -46.44 27.51 5.81
C LEU A 22 -45.46 27.96 6.90
N GLY A 23 -44.17 28.09 6.57
CA GLY A 23 -43.14 28.55 7.49
C GLY A 23 -43.24 30.03 7.87
N ILE A 24 -43.87 30.86 7.03
CA ILE A 24 -44.15 32.27 7.33
C ILE A 24 -45.25 32.38 8.40
N VAL A 25 -46.26 31.49 8.35
CA VAL A 25 -47.42 31.53 9.24
C VAL A 25 -47.15 30.81 10.57
N TYR A 26 -46.33 29.75 10.55
CA TYR A 26 -46.03 28.94 11.74
C TYR A 26 -44.53 28.64 11.88
N PRO A 27 -43.73 29.57 12.42
CA PRO A 27 -42.27 29.39 12.54
C PRO A 27 -41.86 28.22 13.44
N ALA A 28 -42.71 27.82 14.39
CA ALA A 28 -42.46 26.67 15.26
C ALA A 28 -42.50 25.31 14.51
N THR A 29 -43.27 25.20 13.41
CA THR A 29 -43.37 23.93 12.66
C THR A 29 -42.18 23.73 11.70
N LEU A 30 -41.53 24.82 11.26
CA LEU A 30 -40.31 24.77 10.45
C LEU A 30 -39.17 24.02 11.15
N VAL A 31 -39.02 24.22 12.46
CA VAL A 31 -37.98 23.54 13.26
C VAL A 31 -38.20 22.01 13.23
N GLY A 32 -39.45 21.57 13.34
CA GLY A 32 -39.80 20.15 13.26
C GLY A 32 -39.50 19.55 11.87
N VAL A 33 -39.85 20.27 10.80
CA VAL A 33 -39.59 19.81 9.42
C VAL A 33 -38.08 19.75 9.11
N ALA A 34 -37.31 20.72 9.61
CA ALA A 34 -35.85 20.75 9.47
C ALA A 34 -35.19 19.57 10.21
N MET A 35 -35.63 19.28 11.43
CA MET A 35 -35.17 18.11 12.21
C MET A 35 -35.42 16.79 11.46
N VAL A 36 -36.63 16.58 10.95
CA VAL A 36 -36.99 15.36 10.21
C VAL A 36 -36.16 15.22 8.93
N SER A 37 -35.95 16.32 8.20
CA SER A 37 -35.12 16.36 7.00
C SER A 37 -33.64 16.04 7.31
N PHE A 38 -33.11 16.58 8.41
CA PHE A 38 -31.73 16.32 8.84
C PHE A 38 -31.54 14.84 9.23
N VAL A 39 -32.47 14.26 9.99
CA VAL A 39 -32.44 12.83 10.33
C VAL A 39 -32.51 11.95 9.07
N GLY A 40 -33.36 12.31 8.11
CA GLY A 40 -33.44 11.63 6.82
C GLY A 40 -32.13 11.70 6.04
N MET A 41 -31.49 12.88 5.99
CA MET A 41 -30.20 13.06 5.32
C MET A 41 -29.08 12.25 5.99
N VAL A 42 -29.00 12.26 7.33
CA VAL A 42 -28.03 11.45 8.09
C VAL A 42 -28.25 9.96 7.83
N TYR A 43 -29.50 9.49 7.80
CA TYR A 43 -29.83 8.10 7.50
C TYR A 43 -29.40 7.67 6.08
N VAL A 44 -29.65 8.51 5.08
CA VAL A 44 -29.24 8.25 3.69
C VAL A 44 -27.72 8.23 3.56
N LEU A 45 -27.01 9.17 4.19
CA LEU A 45 -25.54 9.19 4.22
C LEU A 45 -24.98 7.95 4.93
N TRP A 46 -25.61 7.50 6.02
CA TRP A 46 -25.21 6.28 6.71
C TRP A 46 -25.44 5.04 5.84
N GLN A 47 -26.55 4.96 5.12
CA GLN A 47 -26.79 3.90 4.13
C GLN A 47 -25.78 3.95 2.98
N GLN A 48 -25.43 5.12 2.46
CA GLN A 48 -24.43 5.25 1.40
C GLN A 48 -23.05 4.80 1.87
N LYS A 49 -22.67 5.11 3.11
CA LYS A 49 -21.41 4.64 3.71
C LYS A 49 -21.36 3.12 3.90
N GLN A 50 -22.50 2.45 4.09
CA GLN A 50 -22.57 0.99 4.12
C GLN A 50 -22.56 0.33 2.72
N LYS A 51 -22.72 1.12 1.66
CA LYS A 51 -22.67 0.67 0.26
C LYS A 51 -21.25 0.67 -0.33
N ASP A 52 -20.21 0.61 0.49
CA ASP A 52 -18.91 0.12 0.03
C ASP A 52 -19.12 -1.31 -0.48
N PHE A 53 -19.28 -1.43 -1.80
CA PHE A 53 -19.71 -2.64 -2.48
C PHE A 53 -18.64 -3.72 -2.29
N LYS A 54 -18.82 -4.58 -1.27
CA LYS A 54 -18.08 -5.84 -1.13
C LYS A 54 -18.83 -6.89 -1.94
N PRO A 55 -18.41 -7.25 -3.16
CA PRO A 55 -19.11 -8.26 -3.93
C PRO A 55 -19.11 -9.58 -3.14
N GLN A 56 -20.29 -10.11 -2.82
CA GLN A 56 -20.47 -11.34 -2.03
C GLN A 56 -20.21 -12.63 -2.85
N SER A 57 -19.55 -12.55 -4.01
CA SER A 57 -19.27 -13.75 -4.80
C SER A 57 -18.27 -14.65 -4.07
N ASN A 58 -18.48 -15.97 -4.15
CA ASN A 58 -17.54 -16.94 -3.60
C ASN A 58 -16.13 -16.77 -4.20
N SER A 59 -16.05 -16.36 -5.48
CA SER A 59 -14.80 -16.02 -6.17
C SER A 59 -14.08 -14.84 -5.52
N TYR A 60 -14.80 -13.77 -5.13
CA TYR A 60 -14.18 -12.63 -4.44
C TYR A 60 -13.67 -13.02 -3.05
N LYS A 61 -14.43 -13.82 -2.28
CA LYS A 61 -13.96 -14.34 -0.97
C LYS A 61 -12.71 -15.21 -1.11
N VAL A 62 -12.61 -16.00 -2.18
CA VAL A 62 -11.40 -16.80 -2.50
C VAL A 62 -10.22 -15.90 -2.84
N LEU A 63 -10.41 -14.90 -3.70
CA LEU A 63 -9.38 -13.91 -4.05
C LEU A 63 -8.93 -13.12 -2.82
N GLU A 64 -9.85 -12.72 -1.93
CA GLU A 64 -9.54 -12.02 -0.70
C GLU A 64 -8.72 -12.91 0.25
N LYS A 65 -9.06 -14.19 0.38
CA LYS A 65 -8.28 -15.17 1.16
C LYS A 65 -6.89 -15.38 0.56
N ILE A 66 -6.75 -15.49 -0.77
CA ILE A 66 -5.47 -15.60 -1.47
C ILE A 66 -4.62 -14.35 -1.22
N LYS A 67 -5.20 -13.16 -1.38
CA LYS A 67 -4.53 -11.88 -1.11
C LYS A 67 -4.07 -11.80 0.35
N LYS A 68 -4.92 -12.16 1.32
CA LYS A 68 -4.54 -12.22 2.75
C LYS A 68 -3.40 -13.21 3.00
N LYS A 69 -3.43 -14.41 2.38
CA LYS A 69 -2.35 -15.40 2.50
C LYS A 69 -1.03 -14.87 1.90
N GLN A 70 -1.08 -14.23 0.73
CA GLN A 70 0.10 -13.64 0.10
C GLN A 70 0.68 -12.49 0.93
N VAL A 71 -0.17 -11.59 1.45
CA VAL A 71 0.27 -10.50 2.33
C VAL A 71 0.92 -11.04 3.61
N LYS A 72 0.32 -12.06 4.25
CA LYS A 72 0.92 -12.72 5.41
C LYS A 72 2.27 -13.35 5.08
N LYS A 73 2.34 -14.10 3.97
CA LYS A 73 3.58 -14.74 3.53
C LYS A 73 4.67 -13.70 3.31
N ALA A 74 4.37 -12.63 2.57
CA ALA A 74 5.29 -11.52 2.32
C ALA A 74 5.73 -10.82 3.61
N HIS A 75 4.85 -10.67 4.59
CA HIS A 75 5.19 -10.03 5.87
C HIS A 75 6.13 -10.89 6.72
N THR A 76 5.83 -12.19 6.87
CA THR A 76 6.72 -13.14 7.58
C THR A 76 8.10 -13.18 6.92
N GLN A 77 8.11 -13.17 5.59
CA GLN A 77 9.27 -13.15 4.74
C GLN A 77 10.14 -11.90 4.91
N HIS A 78 9.50 -10.73 4.96
CA HIS A 78 10.17 -9.46 5.22
C HIS A 78 10.80 -9.44 6.62
N LYS A 79 10.06 -9.90 7.63
CA LYS A 79 10.57 -10.01 9.00
C LYS A 79 11.82 -10.89 9.06
N TYR A 80 11.79 -12.06 8.42
CA TYR A 80 12.92 -12.99 8.40
C TYR A 80 14.20 -12.36 7.82
N ILE A 81 14.09 -11.62 6.71
CA ILE A 81 15.24 -10.88 6.15
C ILE A 81 15.76 -9.84 7.14
N GLY A 82 14.84 -9.06 7.75
CA GLY A 82 15.20 -8.05 8.73
C GLY A 82 15.99 -8.65 9.90
N ASP A 83 15.52 -9.79 10.42
CA ASP A 83 16.18 -10.51 11.51
C ASP A 83 17.60 -10.95 11.11
N GLN A 84 17.79 -11.48 9.89
CA GLN A 84 19.11 -11.88 9.39
C GLN A 84 20.07 -10.69 9.23
N ILE A 85 19.59 -9.57 8.68
CA ILE A 85 20.38 -8.35 8.52
C ILE A 85 20.77 -7.77 9.88
N ASN A 86 19.84 -7.75 10.83
CA ASN A 86 20.11 -7.28 12.18
C ASN A 86 21.16 -8.15 12.88
N TYR A 87 21.10 -9.46 12.69
CA TYR A 87 22.13 -10.37 13.20
C TYR A 87 23.52 -10.02 12.65
N ILE A 88 23.64 -9.88 11.33
CA ILE A 88 24.91 -9.50 10.69
C ILE A 88 25.39 -8.13 11.18
N ALA A 89 24.48 -7.17 11.35
CA ALA A 89 24.80 -5.85 11.89
C ALA A 89 25.33 -5.92 13.33
N HIS A 90 24.77 -6.81 14.15
CA HIS A 90 25.17 -7.02 15.53
C HIS A 90 26.54 -7.71 15.64
N GLU A 91 26.71 -8.84 14.94
CA GLU A 91 27.92 -9.66 15.06
C GLU A 91 29.13 -9.07 14.34
N TRP A 92 28.92 -8.30 13.29
CA TRP A 92 30.02 -7.82 12.44
C TRP A 92 30.01 -6.31 12.22
N GLY A 93 28.83 -5.71 12.09
CA GLY A 93 28.67 -4.29 11.78
C GLY A 93 28.78 -3.96 10.29
N TYR A 94 28.14 -2.86 9.93
CA TYR A 94 28.14 -2.30 8.58
C TYR A 94 28.89 -0.97 8.55
N THR A 95 29.46 -0.63 7.39
CA THR A 95 29.87 0.76 7.16
C THR A 95 28.62 1.65 7.02
N LYS A 96 28.79 2.96 7.25
CA LYS A 96 27.68 3.94 7.10
C LYS A 96 27.03 3.89 5.71
N GLU A 97 27.81 3.61 4.67
CA GLU A 97 27.29 3.49 3.30
C GLU A 97 26.49 2.20 3.10
N GLN A 98 27.01 1.07 3.60
CA GLN A 98 26.32 -0.22 3.54
C GLN A 98 24.99 -0.16 4.29
N ALA A 99 24.98 0.40 5.50
CA ALA A 99 23.78 0.57 6.31
C ALA A 99 22.70 1.36 5.55
N LYS A 100 23.07 2.49 4.93
CA LYS A 100 22.12 3.31 4.13
C LYS A 100 21.53 2.56 2.93
N ILE A 101 22.34 1.76 2.23
CA ILE A 101 21.86 1.00 1.07
C ILE A 101 20.92 -0.12 1.54
N ILE A 102 21.30 -0.83 2.60
CA ILE A 102 20.51 -1.91 3.18
C ILE A 102 19.18 -1.38 3.72
N GLU A 103 19.19 -0.29 4.48
CA GLU A 103 17.98 0.36 5.00
C GLU A 103 17.02 0.75 3.88
N LYS A 104 17.51 1.45 2.84
CA LYS A 104 16.70 1.80 1.66
C LYS A 104 16.14 0.58 0.94
N PHE A 105 16.91 -0.52 0.88
CA PHE A 105 16.50 -1.75 0.24
C PHE A 105 15.39 -2.45 1.03
N ILE A 106 15.48 -2.49 2.36
CA ILE A 106 14.48 -3.09 3.25
C ILE A 106 13.22 -2.24 3.33
N ASP A 107 13.33 -0.93 3.56
CA ASP A 107 12.20 -0.02 3.69
C ASP A 107 11.38 0.05 2.41
N GLY A 108 12.07 0.10 1.26
CA GLY A 108 11.39 0.14 -0.03
C GLY A 108 10.71 -1.18 -0.39
N ARG A 109 10.90 -2.26 0.38
CA ARG A 109 10.49 -3.63 0.06
C ARG A 109 10.80 -4.00 -1.40
N LYS A 110 11.91 -3.47 -1.93
CA LYS A 110 12.31 -3.53 -3.35
C LYS A 110 12.96 -4.87 -3.66
N TYR A 111 12.23 -5.90 -3.32
CA TYR A 111 12.69 -7.27 -3.26
C TYR A 111 12.79 -7.93 -4.62
N GLY A 112 12.06 -7.41 -5.61
CA GLY A 112 12.12 -7.85 -7.01
C GLY A 112 12.28 -9.36 -7.14
N ASP A 113 13.22 -9.78 -7.98
CA ASP A 113 13.58 -11.18 -8.17
C ASP A 113 14.69 -11.65 -7.23
N ILE A 114 15.46 -10.72 -6.65
CA ILE A 114 16.59 -11.04 -5.78
C ILE A 114 16.15 -11.51 -4.39
N TYR A 115 14.89 -11.30 -4.03
CA TYR A 115 14.28 -11.73 -2.77
C TYR A 115 14.61 -13.17 -2.40
N ASN A 116 14.24 -14.10 -3.29
CA ASN A 116 14.40 -15.53 -3.03
C ASN A 116 15.88 -15.88 -2.92
N LYS A 117 16.75 -15.22 -3.67
CA LYS A 117 18.21 -15.40 -3.60
C LYS A 117 18.77 -14.89 -2.26
N LEU A 118 18.26 -13.78 -1.74
CA LEU A 118 18.65 -13.24 -0.43
C LEU A 118 18.26 -14.20 0.70
N THR A 119 17.00 -14.63 0.76
CA THR A 119 16.51 -15.51 1.83
C THR A 119 17.04 -16.92 1.75
N ALA A 120 17.17 -17.49 0.54
CA ALA A 120 17.49 -18.90 0.39
C ALA A 120 19.00 -19.18 0.43
N SER A 121 19.84 -18.18 0.15
CA SER A 121 21.23 -18.42 -0.16
C SER A 121 22.17 -17.37 0.44
N LEU A 122 22.03 -16.10 0.04
CA LEU A 122 23.06 -15.09 0.32
C LEU A 122 23.17 -14.71 1.80
N LEU A 123 22.06 -14.40 2.46
CA LEU A 123 22.08 -14.03 3.89
C LEU A 123 22.45 -15.22 4.79
N PRO A 124 21.87 -16.43 4.63
CA PRO A 124 22.28 -17.60 5.39
C PRO A 124 23.77 -17.96 5.22
N GLN A 125 24.30 -17.87 4.00
CA GLN A 125 25.73 -18.14 3.74
C GLN A 125 26.62 -17.12 4.44
N MET A 126 26.21 -15.85 4.46
CA MET A 126 26.98 -14.79 5.10
C MET A 126 26.97 -14.93 6.63
N ILE A 127 25.83 -15.28 7.22
CA ILE A 127 25.72 -15.63 8.64
C ILE A 127 26.64 -16.80 8.98
N THR A 128 26.56 -17.89 8.21
CA THR A 128 27.41 -19.08 8.42
C THR A 128 28.90 -18.74 8.34
N LEU A 129 29.28 -17.83 7.45
CA LEU A 129 30.66 -17.36 7.33
C LEU A 129 31.08 -16.56 8.56
N ILE A 130 30.23 -15.65 9.04
CA ILE A 130 30.48 -14.86 10.26
C ILE A 130 30.65 -15.77 11.47
N ASP A 131 29.75 -16.74 11.64
CA ASP A 131 29.80 -17.69 12.77
C ASP A 131 31.11 -18.48 12.76
N LYS A 132 31.48 -19.05 11.60
CA LYS A 132 32.76 -19.76 11.44
C LYS A 132 33.97 -18.86 11.70
N CYS A 133 33.88 -17.58 11.36
CA CYS A 133 34.94 -16.61 11.60
C CYS A 133 35.08 -16.28 13.09
N ASN A 134 33.96 -16.11 13.79
CA ASN A 134 33.92 -15.86 15.23
C ASN A 134 34.42 -17.07 16.02
N ASP A 135 34.04 -18.29 15.63
CA ASP A 135 34.45 -19.52 16.30
C ASP A 135 35.95 -19.85 16.14
N LYS A 136 36.51 -19.60 14.95
CA LYS A 136 37.85 -20.11 14.60
C LYS A 136 38.97 -19.07 14.64
N ASN A 137 38.67 -17.79 14.91
CA ASN A 137 39.64 -16.69 14.94
C ASN A 137 40.66 -16.72 13.76
N GLN A 138 40.20 -17.11 12.57
CA GLN A 138 41.08 -17.36 11.43
C GLN A 138 41.63 -16.06 10.83
N LYS A 139 42.95 -16.02 10.58
CA LYS A 139 43.59 -14.91 9.85
C LYS A 139 43.03 -14.86 8.42
N GLY A 140 42.45 -13.72 8.03
CA GLY A 140 41.85 -13.49 6.70
C GLY A 140 40.32 -13.50 6.67
N CYS A 141 39.66 -14.00 7.73
CA CYS A 141 38.20 -14.03 7.82
C CYS A 141 37.57 -12.65 7.69
N LYS A 142 38.20 -11.63 8.28
CA LYS A 142 37.73 -10.24 8.20
C LYS A 142 37.64 -9.72 6.77
N ARG A 143 38.60 -10.12 5.92
CA ARG A 143 38.66 -9.71 4.52
C ARG A 143 37.58 -10.40 3.69
N GLU A 144 37.36 -11.70 3.92
CA GLU A 144 36.36 -12.47 3.18
C GLU A 144 34.94 -12.03 3.54
N VAL A 145 34.61 -11.87 4.83
CA VAL A 145 33.28 -11.37 5.27
C VAL A 145 33.02 -9.97 4.69
N SER A 146 34.02 -9.08 4.77
CA SER A 146 33.88 -7.72 4.22
C SER A 146 33.70 -7.71 2.70
N LYS A 147 34.35 -8.63 1.98
CA LYS A 147 34.19 -8.79 0.54
C LYS A 147 32.77 -9.25 0.21
N ARG A 148 32.26 -10.28 0.90
CA ARG A 148 30.89 -10.79 0.73
C ARG A 148 29.83 -9.74 1.07
N LEU A 149 30.04 -8.96 2.12
CA LEU A 149 29.17 -7.84 2.46
C LEU A 149 29.13 -6.77 1.38
N ARG A 150 30.26 -6.47 0.76
CA ARG A 150 30.32 -5.54 -0.37
C ARG A 150 29.58 -6.09 -1.59
N GLU A 151 29.82 -7.35 -1.95
CA GLU A 151 29.10 -8.04 -3.04
C GLU A 151 27.58 -8.00 -2.84
N LEU A 152 27.11 -8.29 -1.61
CA LEU A 152 25.70 -8.20 -1.25
C LEU A 152 25.14 -6.78 -1.42
N THR A 153 25.88 -5.79 -0.94
CA THR A 153 25.47 -4.38 -1.01
C THR A 153 25.39 -3.90 -2.46
N ASP A 154 26.35 -4.31 -3.30
CA ASP A 154 26.37 -3.97 -4.72
C ASP A 154 25.18 -4.59 -5.46
N LEU A 155 24.83 -5.84 -5.16
CA LEU A 155 23.64 -6.49 -5.69
C LEU A 155 22.35 -5.74 -5.29
N MET A 156 22.21 -5.37 -4.02
CA MET A 156 21.07 -4.57 -3.55
C MET A 156 21.00 -3.21 -4.26
N LYS A 157 22.16 -2.56 -4.47
CA LYS A 157 22.26 -1.28 -5.16
C LYS A 157 21.82 -1.38 -6.64
N VAL A 158 22.17 -2.47 -7.32
CA VAL A 158 21.73 -2.73 -8.70
C VAL A 158 20.21 -2.88 -8.76
N GLU A 159 19.62 -3.65 -7.84
CA GLU A 159 18.18 -3.85 -7.83
C GLU A 159 17.40 -2.56 -7.51
N LEU A 160 17.91 -1.74 -6.58
CA LEU A 160 17.37 -0.40 -6.31
C LEU A 160 17.35 0.47 -7.57
N LYS A 161 18.41 0.43 -8.38
CA LYS A 161 18.48 1.19 -9.64
C LYS A 161 17.47 0.68 -10.66
N LYS A 162 17.36 -0.65 -10.84
CA LYS A 162 16.42 -1.28 -11.78
C LYS A 162 14.97 -0.94 -11.44
N GLN A 163 14.61 -0.95 -10.16
CA GLN A 163 13.26 -0.56 -9.75
C GLN A 163 12.98 0.94 -9.97
N ASN A 164 13.98 1.80 -9.74
CA ASN A 164 13.80 3.22 -10.00
C ASN A 164 13.58 3.51 -11.50
N SER A 165 14.31 2.83 -12.40
CA SER A 165 14.10 2.99 -13.84
C SER A 165 12.72 2.47 -14.29
N GLN A 166 12.29 1.31 -13.79
CA GLN A 166 10.94 0.78 -14.08
C GLN A 166 9.82 1.70 -13.58
N THR A 167 10.04 2.36 -12.43
CA THR A 167 9.08 3.32 -11.89
C THR A 167 8.95 4.53 -12.81
N ILE A 168 10.07 5.07 -13.30
CA ILE A 168 10.09 6.21 -14.23
C ILE A 168 9.39 5.85 -15.55
N GLU A 169 9.72 4.71 -16.14
CA GLU A 169 9.14 4.24 -17.40
C GLU A 169 7.61 4.08 -17.29
N SER A 170 7.13 3.51 -16.18
CA SER A 170 5.69 3.43 -15.87
C SER A 170 5.02 4.80 -15.76
N TYR A 171 5.68 5.81 -15.21
CA TYR A 171 5.13 7.16 -15.11
C TYR A 171 5.03 7.84 -16.48
N GLU A 172 6.07 7.69 -17.31
CA GLU A 172 6.09 8.22 -18.67
C GLU A 172 4.97 7.60 -19.52
N THR A 173 4.80 6.27 -19.48
CA THR A 173 3.72 5.60 -20.21
C THR A 173 2.33 6.04 -19.73
N ASN A 174 2.12 6.23 -18.43
CA ASN A 174 0.84 6.72 -17.93
C ASN A 174 0.56 8.16 -18.38
N LEU A 175 1.58 9.03 -18.34
CA LEU A 175 1.46 10.41 -18.84
C LEU A 175 1.11 10.45 -20.33
N GLU A 176 1.76 9.62 -21.15
CA GLU A 176 1.43 9.48 -22.57
C GLU A 176 -0.03 9.06 -22.80
N VAL A 177 -0.53 8.08 -22.03
CA VAL A 177 -1.93 7.65 -22.10
C VAL A 177 -2.89 8.78 -21.69
N TYR A 178 -2.59 9.52 -20.62
CA TYR A 178 -3.42 10.65 -20.20
C TYR A 178 -3.45 11.77 -21.25
N ASP A 179 -2.31 12.11 -21.82
CA ASP A 179 -2.21 13.11 -22.88
C ASP A 179 -2.99 12.69 -24.14
N GLN A 180 -3.03 11.39 -24.45
CA GLN A 180 -3.77 10.86 -25.58
C GLN A 180 -5.28 10.87 -25.36
N ILE A 181 -5.75 10.68 -24.12
CA ILE A 181 -7.17 10.79 -23.75
C ILE A 181 -7.62 12.26 -23.77
N MET A 182 -6.78 13.20 -23.33
CA MET A 182 -7.14 14.63 -23.26
C MET A 182 -7.11 15.35 -24.61
N LYS A 183 -6.48 14.76 -25.63
CA LYS A 183 -6.43 15.30 -27.01
C LYS A 183 -7.57 14.79 -27.90
N ASN A 184 -8.34 13.79 -27.46
CA ASN A 184 -9.52 13.27 -28.15
C ASN A 184 -10.80 13.76 -27.48
#